data_AF-A0A950EFQ8-F1
#
_entry.id   AF-A0A950EFQ8-F1
#
_cell.length_a   1.000
_cell.length_b   1.000
_cell.length_c   1.000
_cell.angle_alpha   90.00
_cell.angle_beta   90.00
_cell.angle_gamma   90.00
#
_symmetry.space_group_name_H-M   'P 1'
#
loop_
_entity.id
_entity.type
_entity.pdbx_description
1 polymer ?
#
loop_
_entity_poly.entity_id
_entity_poly.type
_entity_poly.pdbx_seq_one_letter_code
_entity_poly.pdbx_strand_id
1 'polypeptide(L)'
;MGAVTVAYLACVTLATWPRLLWFRTALPSLGDPLQHLWIMRWYQTCLLEGRSIVLCPEIQYPTGAPLGCFSPLQFQSLLFIPLSLALQNDVLCYNLVWLFGIVFTGVGTFLLIWPTVRDPWCAGFGGMLAMLGGPMMLHAMGHLELIFLGGFPLFLWAWLRLVDRPTRGRLAGAVGFYLLLALIAAYYAVFAIFPAALYVVWKMGQAGYRAAWPWFRGRIGWFLGFAAAVVPGLLLVFSNQLWAMAHGYVFPKAFAEFKIHGAPLWSYALPTPYHPLGCLLPTNPYATLGMMERLGELGSYLGVITLGLLASAAVCRVRFPRATYWWSALVLLVVLSGGVSWRIGGHDLPLPALWLKQHVFLFRLIRVPARFNLLASVVAALVASNGLRHLMAQFSRRRARVLAFAGLAGVALADLAVVPAFTMPIPPMPGCYAFMKRAAQGGAFVEIPQFSSGGSLLYAVGGYWQSIHRGRTNVGYSGQGNAIFD
;
A
#
# COMPACT_ATOMS: atom_id res chain seq x y z
N MET A 1 12.99 -3.53 -20.06
CA MET A 1 12.90 -3.17 -18.64
C MET A 1 13.54 -1.82 -18.35
N GLY A 2 14.83 -1.61 -18.65
CA GLY A 2 15.52 -0.33 -18.37
C GLY A 2 14.78 0.93 -18.86
N ALA A 3 14.36 0.96 -20.13
CA ALA A 3 13.61 2.10 -20.68
C ALA A 3 12.26 2.37 -19.97
N VAL A 4 11.56 1.32 -19.53
CA VAL A 4 10.28 1.45 -18.81
C VAL A 4 10.51 2.05 -17.42
N THR A 5 11.56 1.59 -16.72
CA THR A 5 11.92 2.13 -15.40
C THR A 5 12.31 3.61 -15.49
N VAL A 6 13.08 4.01 -16.50
CA VAL A 6 13.43 5.42 -16.73
C VAL A 6 12.19 6.26 -17.02
N ALA A 7 11.26 5.76 -17.85
CA ALA A 7 9.99 6.45 -18.09
C ALA A 7 9.17 6.60 -16.80
N TYR A 8 9.14 5.58 -15.93
CA TYR A 8 8.44 5.68 -14.65
C TYR A 8 9.07 6.71 -13.70
N LEU A 9 10.39 6.80 -13.66
CA LEU A 9 11.09 7.84 -12.89
C LEU A 9 10.73 9.25 -13.39
N ALA A 10 10.63 9.44 -14.70
CA ALA A 10 10.18 10.71 -15.27
C ALA A 10 8.71 11.00 -14.92
N CYS A 11 7.82 10.02 -15.05
CA CYS A 11 6.40 10.17 -14.74
C CYS A 11 6.17 10.52 -13.26
N VAL A 12 6.78 9.82 -12.30
CA VAL A 12 6.61 10.15 -10.87
C VAL A 12 7.20 11.51 -10.52
N THR A 13 8.31 11.89 -11.15
CA THR A 13 8.91 13.23 -10.99
C THR A 13 7.94 14.33 -11.42
N LEU A 14 7.32 14.19 -12.59
CA LEU A 14 6.36 15.17 -13.11
C LEU A 14 5.06 15.16 -12.30
N ALA A 15 4.55 13.97 -11.97
CA ALA A 15 3.31 13.80 -11.22
C ALA A 15 3.39 14.31 -9.77
N THR A 16 4.61 14.48 -9.23
CA THR A 16 4.83 14.96 -7.86
C THR A 16 5.67 16.24 -7.81
N TRP A 17 5.73 16.99 -8.90
CA TRP A 17 6.40 18.29 -8.92
C TRP A 17 5.77 19.26 -7.88
N PRO A 18 6.55 20.11 -7.18
CA PRO A 18 7.99 20.34 -7.23
C PRO A 18 8.81 19.54 -6.21
N ARG A 19 8.32 18.39 -5.72
CA ARG A 19 8.92 17.63 -4.60
C ARG A 19 10.42 17.41 -4.69
N LEU A 20 10.96 17.20 -5.89
CA LEU A 20 12.40 17.00 -6.10
C LEU A 20 13.28 18.15 -5.58
N LEU A 21 12.76 19.38 -5.54
CA LEU A 21 13.50 20.54 -5.03
C LEU A 21 13.83 20.42 -3.52
N TRP A 22 13.00 19.68 -2.77
CA TRP A 22 13.17 19.46 -1.33
C TRP A 22 13.44 18.00 -0.97
N PHE A 23 13.94 17.21 -1.92
CA PHE A 23 14.14 15.77 -1.76
C PHE A 23 15.12 15.38 -0.64
N ARG A 24 15.98 16.32 -0.20
CA ARG A 24 16.94 16.11 0.89
C ARG A 24 16.50 16.69 2.24
N THR A 25 15.40 17.45 2.27
CA THR A 25 15.04 18.32 3.40
C THR A 25 13.59 18.21 3.83
N ALA A 26 12.70 17.66 3.00
CA ALA A 26 11.28 17.52 3.31
C ALA A 26 10.74 16.10 3.07
N LEU A 27 9.77 15.73 3.90
CA LEU A 27 8.97 14.50 3.81
C LEU A 27 7.60 14.80 3.17
N PRO A 28 6.83 13.79 2.73
CA PRO A 28 5.46 14.01 2.24
C PRO A 28 4.54 14.59 3.32
N SER A 29 4.72 14.17 4.57
CA SER A 29 4.09 14.70 5.76
C SER A 29 4.95 14.36 6.99
N LEU A 30 4.53 14.77 8.20
CA LEU A 30 5.30 14.60 9.44
C LEU A 30 4.67 13.63 10.46
N GLY A 31 3.49 13.07 10.19
CA GLY A 31 2.88 12.04 11.03
C GLY A 31 3.57 10.69 10.82
N ASP A 32 2.91 9.80 10.08
CA ASP A 32 3.41 8.45 9.79
C ASP A 32 4.82 8.43 9.15
N PRO A 33 5.24 9.35 8.25
CA PRO A 33 6.60 9.35 7.72
C PRO A 33 7.70 9.46 8.78
N LEU A 34 7.49 10.23 9.85
CA LEU A 34 8.47 10.31 10.95
C LEU A 34 8.48 9.04 11.79
N GLN A 35 7.31 8.43 12.02
CA GLN A 35 7.22 7.11 12.64
C GLN A 35 7.96 6.06 11.79
N HIS A 36 7.76 6.07 10.47
CA HIS A 36 8.42 5.16 9.54
C HIS A 36 9.94 5.34 9.55
N LEU A 37 10.44 6.58 9.55
CA LEU A 37 11.86 6.86 9.74
C LEU A 37 12.39 6.30 11.05
N TRP A 38 11.68 6.53 12.15
CA TRP A 38 12.06 6.01 13.46
C TRP A 38 12.11 4.47 13.45
N ILE A 39 11.10 3.80 12.90
CA ILE A 39 11.05 2.33 12.79
C ILE A 39 12.26 1.81 12.00
N MET A 40 12.54 2.39 10.83
CA MET A 40 13.66 1.95 9.99
C MET A 40 15.02 2.16 10.69
N ARG A 41 15.20 3.27 11.43
CA ARG A 41 16.39 3.50 12.27
C ARG A 41 16.46 2.54 13.47
N TRP A 42 15.32 2.18 14.06
CA TRP A 42 15.30 1.18 15.12
C TRP A 42 15.72 -0.20 14.60
N TYR A 43 15.23 -0.63 13.44
CA TYR A 43 15.69 -1.86 12.80
C TYR A 43 17.19 -1.83 12.47
N GLN A 44 17.71 -0.68 12.00
CA GLN A 44 19.15 -0.48 11.84
C GLN A 44 19.89 -0.69 13.17
N THR A 45 19.39 -0.10 14.26
CA THR A 45 19.96 -0.24 15.60
C THR A 45 19.92 -1.70 16.07
N CYS A 46 18.81 -2.42 15.84
CA CYS A 46 18.70 -3.84 16.16
C CYS A 46 19.77 -4.67 15.46
N LEU A 47 19.99 -4.41 14.17
CA LEU A 47 20.95 -5.15 13.36
C LEU A 47 22.40 -4.83 13.71
N LEU A 48 22.73 -3.55 13.88
CA LEU A 48 24.13 -3.10 14.07
C LEU A 48 24.59 -3.15 15.53
N GLU A 49 23.68 -2.97 16.48
CA GLU A 49 24.00 -2.88 17.91
C GLU A 49 23.43 -4.06 18.72
N GLY A 50 22.77 -5.03 18.07
CA GLY A 50 22.18 -6.20 18.75
C GLY A 50 21.00 -5.86 19.67
N ARG A 51 20.29 -4.76 19.39
CA ARG A 51 19.09 -4.37 20.16
C ARG A 51 17.90 -5.27 19.86
N SER A 52 16.91 -5.23 20.76
CA SER A 52 15.70 -6.04 20.67
C SER A 52 14.82 -5.64 19.48
N ILE A 53 14.46 -6.65 18.68
CA ILE A 53 13.50 -6.50 17.58
C ILE A 53 12.04 -6.49 18.04
N VAL A 54 11.75 -6.86 19.30
CA VAL A 54 10.39 -6.96 19.83
C VAL A 54 9.97 -5.76 20.69
N LEU A 55 10.90 -5.12 21.39
CA LEU A 55 10.62 -4.04 22.34
C LEU A 55 11.71 -2.95 22.28
N CYS A 56 11.29 -1.69 22.16
CA CYS A 56 12.16 -0.54 22.36
C CYS A 56 11.91 0.07 23.75
N PRO A 57 12.88 0.01 24.70
CA PRO A 57 12.70 0.57 26.03
C PRO A 57 12.91 2.10 26.10
N GLU A 58 13.31 2.73 24.99
CA GLU A 58 13.77 4.12 24.99
C GLU A 58 12.66 5.13 24.66
N ILE A 59 11.59 4.70 23.99
CA ILE A 59 10.37 5.49 23.76
C ILE A 59 9.23 4.93 24.59
N GLN A 60 8.21 5.76 24.86
CA GLN A 60 7.14 5.41 25.79
C GLN A 60 7.70 4.93 27.15
N TYR A 61 8.81 5.52 27.59
CA TYR A 61 9.40 5.19 28.88
C TYR A 61 8.45 5.59 30.03
N PRO A 62 8.33 4.81 31.12
CA PRO A 62 9.11 3.61 31.48
C PRO A 62 8.59 2.27 30.94
N THR A 63 7.43 2.22 30.27
CA THR A 63 6.87 0.95 29.76
C THR A 63 7.66 0.39 28.58
N GLY A 64 8.20 1.27 27.74
CA GLY A 64 8.75 0.91 26.44
C GLY A 64 7.65 0.76 25.38
N ALA A 65 8.07 0.67 24.12
CA ALA A 65 7.18 0.52 22.98
C ALA A 65 7.41 -0.83 22.27
N PRO A 66 6.41 -1.72 22.23
CA PRO A 66 6.51 -2.97 21.49
C PRO A 66 6.52 -2.70 19.98
N LEU A 67 7.49 -3.24 19.25
CA LEU A 67 7.56 -3.05 17.79
C LEU A 67 6.38 -3.71 17.07
N GLY A 68 5.71 -4.68 17.71
CA GLY A 68 4.47 -5.25 17.20
C GLY A 68 3.33 -4.24 17.02
N CYS A 69 3.35 -3.10 17.73
CA CYS A 69 2.34 -2.05 17.60
C CYS A 69 2.61 -1.06 16.47
N PHE A 70 3.75 -1.16 15.79
CA PHE A 70 4.11 -0.29 14.68
C PHE A 70 3.81 -0.95 13.33
N SER A 71 3.77 -0.13 12.27
CA SER A 71 3.69 -0.63 10.90
C SER A 71 4.86 -1.59 10.61
N PRO A 72 4.59 -2.82 10.12
CA PRO A 72 5.63 -3.77 9.76
C PRO A 72 6.35 -3.27 8.50
N LEU A 73 7.48 -2.57 8.70
CA LEU A 73 8.32 -1.99 7.65
C LEU A 73 9.59 -2.81 7.39
N GLN A 74 9.53 -4.13 7.51
CA GLN A 74 10.73 -4.96 7.45
C GLN A 74 11.40 -4.86 6.08
N PHE A 75 10.64 -4.94 4.98
CA PHE A 75 11.21 -4.84 3.64
C PHE A 75 11.81 -3.45 3.36
N GLN A 76 11.11 -2.40 3.77
CA GLN A 76 11.54 -1.01 3.61
C GLN A 76 12.80 -0.73 4.44
N SER A 77 12.88 -1.31 5.64
CA SER A 77 14.07 -1.22 6.50
C SER A 77 15.29 -1.89 5.87
N LEU A 78 15.11 -3.04 5.20
CA LEU A 78 16.20 -3.70 4.45
C LEU A 78 16.77 -2.83 3.33
N LEU A 79 15.94 -1.97 2.74
CA LEU A 79 16.38 -0.97 1.74
C LEU A 79 17.02 0.25 2.40
N PHE A 80 16.45 0.71 3.52
CA PHE A 80 16.90 1.89 4.23
C PHE A 80 18.29 1.71 4.86
N ILE A 81 18.57 0.58 5.50
CA ILE A 81 19.82 0.34 6.24
C ILE A 81 21.09 0.59 5.40
N PRO A 82 21.26 -0.03 4.21
CA PRO A 82 22.46 0.23 3.41
C PRO A 82 22.52 1.67 2.90
N LEU A 83 21.37 2.31 2.63
CA LEU A 83 21.32 3.71 2.21
C LEU A 83 21.74 4.65 3.34
N SER A 84 21.27 4.42 4.57
CA SER A 84 21.56 5.28 5.71
C SER A 84 23.03 5.22 6.11
N LEU A 85 23.67 4.04 5.97
CA LEU A 85 25.11 3.87 6.15
C LEU A 85 25.93 4.65 5.10
N ALA A 86 25.44 4.78 3.87
CA ALA A 86 26.16 5.43 2.79
C ALA A 86 25.95 6.95 2.70
N LEU A 87 24.74 7.45 2.98
CA LEU A 87 24.34 8.83 2.65
C LEU A 87 24.24 9.78 3.85
N GLN A 88 24.24 9.27 5.09
CA GLN A 88 24.14 10.06 6.33
C GLN A 88 23.05 11.16 6.34
N ASN A 89 21.96 10.94 5.59
CA ASN A 89 20.81 11.83 5.52
C ASN A 89 19.53 10.99 5.49
N ASP A 90 18.80 10.99 6.61
CA ASP A 90 17.59 10.19 6.79
C ASP A 90 16.50 10.56 5.78
N VAL A 91 16.31 11.86 5.53
CA VAL A 91 15.27 12.38 4.63
C VAL A 91 15.53 11.92 3.20
N LEU A 92 16.78 12.00 2.76
CA LEU A 92 17.21 11.50 1.46
C LEU A 92 16.99 9.98 1.36
N CYS A 93 17.38 9.22 2.39
CA CYS A 93 17.17 7.77 2.41
C CYS A 93 15.69 7.40 2.34
N TYR A 94 14.84 8.06 3.13
CA TYR A 94 13.39 7.88 3.09
C TYR A 94 12.83 8.18 1.69
N ASN A 95 13.22 9.31 1.10
CA ASN A 95 12.70 9.73 -0.20
C ASN A 95 13.17 8.80 -1.33
N LEU A 96 14.37 8.21 -1.24
CA LEU A 96 14.83 7.16 -2.15
C LEU A 96 14.01 5.87 -2.01
N VAL A 97 13.72 5.43 -0.78
CA VAL A 97 12.86 4.26 -0.52
C VAL A 97 11.43 4.52 -1.01
N TRP A 98 10.90 5.73 -0.79
CA TRP A 98 9.60 6.18 -1.27
C TRP A 98 9.51 6.15 -2.79
N LEU A 99 10.51 6.72 -3.47
CA LEU A 99 10.60 6.73 -4.94
C LEU A 99 10.68 5.30 -5.50
N PHE A 100 11.50 4.46 -4.86
CA PHE A 100 11.62 3.05 -5.21
C PHE A 100 10.26 2.34 -5.07
N GLY A 101 9.50 2.58 -3.99
CA GLY A 101 8.19 1.97 -3.77
C GLY A 101 7.21 2.22 -4.91
N ILE A 102 7.06 3.48 -5.32
CA ILE A 102 6.17 3.86 -6.44
C ILE A 102 6.62 3.19 -7.75
N VAL A 103 7.91 3.29 -8.09
CA VAL A 103 8.44 2.68 -9.32
C VAL A 103 8.33 1.15 -9.27
N PHE A 104 8.57 0.53 -8.12
CA PHE A 104 8.41 -0.90 -7.89
C PHE A 104 6.97 -1.34 -8.13
N THR A 105 5.98 -0.54 -7.74
CA THR A 105 4.57 -0.77 -8.07
C THR A 105 4.30 -0.77 -9.57
N GLY A 106 4.85 0.20 -10.29
CA GLY A 106 4.71 0.26 -11.76
C GLY A 106 5.38 -0.92 -12.45
N VAL A 107 6.58 -1.30 -12.01
CA VAL A 107 7.35 -2.43 -12.57
C VAL A 107 6.68 -3.77 -12.27
N GLY A 108 6.23 -3.99 -11.03
CA GLY A 108 5.50 -5.20 -10.66
C GLY A 108 4.23 -5.36 -11.50
N THR A 109 3.48 -4.26 -11.67
CA THR A 109 2.26 -4.26 -12.48
C THR A 109 2.55 -4.51 -13.97
N PHE A 110 3.60 -3.89 -14.53
CA PHE A 110 4.06 -4.18 -15.89
C PHE A 110 4.30 -5.68 -16.11
N LEU A 111 4.97 -6.34 -15.16
CA LEU A 111 5.27 -7.77 -15.24
C LEU A 111 4.02 -8.65 -15.14
N LEU A 112 3.01 -8.24 -14.39
CA LEU A 112 1.70 -8.93 -14.35
C LEU A 112 0.93 -8.76 -15.66
N ILE A 113 0.98 -7.57 -16.28
CA ILE A 113 0.23 -7.24 -17.50
C ILE A 113 0.87 -7.87 -18.74
N TRP A 114 2.21 -7.91 -18.79
CA TRP A 114 2.98 -8.35 -19.95
C TRP A 114 2.53 -9.70 -20.56
N PRO A 115 2.30 -10.78 -19.77
CA PRO A 115 1.84 -12.05 -20.31
C PRO A 115 0.50 -11.98 -21.06
N THR A 116 -0.37 -11.06 -20.66
CA THR A 116 -1.73 -10.87 -21.22
C THR A 116 -1.69 -9.98 -22.46
N VAL A 117 -0.97 -8.86 -22.38
CA VAL A 117 -1.00 -7.79 -23.39
C VAL A 117 0.08 -7.96 -24.46
N ARG A 118 1.28 -8.45 -24.13
CA ARG A 118 2.39 -8.68 -25.08
C ARG A 118 2.76 -7.47 -25.97
N ASP A 119 2.48 -6.26 -25.48
CA ASP A 119 2.84 -5.01 -26.12
C ASP A 119 3.49 -4.10 -25.06
N PRO A 120 4.74 -3.61 -25.28
CA PRO A 120 5.49 -2.91 -24.24
C PRO A 120 4.93 -1.52 -23.96
N TRP A 121 4.30 -0.86 -24.93
CA TRP A 121 3.67 0.44 -24.75
C TRP A 121 2.44 0.30 -23.86
N CYS A 122 1.57 -0.65 -24.18
CA CYS A 122 0.33 -0.88 -23.45
C CYS A 122 0.58 -1.46 -22.04
N ALA A 123 1.57 -2.36 -21.90
CA ALA A 123 1.96 -2.89 -20.60
C ALA A 123 2.67 -1.82 -19.73
N GLY A 124 3.53 -1.00 -20.35
CA GLY A 124 4.20 0.13 -19.68
C GLY A 124 3.18 1.17 -19.19
N PHE A 125 2.21 1.49 -20.04
CA PHE A 125 1.11 2.37 -19.68
C PHE A 125 0.30 1.83 -18.49
N GLY A 126 0.02 0.53 -18.44
CA GLY A 126 -0.68 -0.07 -17.29
C GLY A 126 0.10 0.04 -15.99
N GLY A 127 1.42 -0.15 -16.02
CA GLY A 127 2.24 0.08 -14.83
C GLY A 127 2.26 1.56 -14.41
N MET A 128 2.28 2.49 -15.36
CA MET A 128 2.15 3.93 -15.08
C MET A 128 0.81 4.25 -14.41
N LEU A 129 -0.31 3.75 -14.94
CA LEU A 129 -1.64 3.95 -14.36
C LEU A 129 -1.74 3.39 -12.94
N ALA A 130 -1.16 2.19 -12.69
CA ALA A 130 -1.20 1.60 -11.36
C ALA A 130 -0.33 2.37 -10.36
N MET A 131 0.89 2.77 -10.72
CA MET A 131 1.78 3.47 -9.79
C MET A 131 1.33 4.90 -9.48
N LEU A 132 0.61 5.56 -10.40
CA LEU A 132 0.08 6.91 -10.23
C LEU A 132 -1.41 6.94 -9.89
N GLY A 133 -2.09 5.80 -9.77
CA GLY A 133 -3.53 5.76 -9.48
C GLY A 133 -3.85 6.50 -8.18
N GLY A 134 -5.06 7.06 -8.07
CA GLY A 134 -5.47 7.88 -6.92
C GLY A 134 -5.14 7.26 -5.56
N PRO A 135 -5.52 5.99 -5.26
CA PRO A 135 -5.12 5.32 -4.03
C PRO A 135 -3.61 5.37 -3.75
N MET A 136 -2.79 5.13 -4.77
CA MET A 136 -1.34 5.14 -4.64
C MET A 136 -0.81 6.53 -4.32
N MET A 137 -1.27 7.57 -5.03
CA MET A 137 -0.80 8.95 -4.81
C MET A 137 -1.27 9.51 -3.47
N LEU A 138 -2.46 9.14 -3.01
CA LEU A 138 -2.95 9.49 -1.69
C LEU A 138 -2.14 8.83 -0.58
N HIS A 139 -1.88 7.52 -0.69
CA HIS A 139 -1.04 6.81 0.29
C HIS A 139 0.42 7.26 0.24
N ALA A 140 0.92 7.73 -0.91
CA ALA A 140 2.26 8.31 -1.03
C ALA A 140 2.46 9.55 -0.13
N MET A 141 1.40 10.16 0.40
CA MET A 141 1.47 11.28 1.34
C MET A 141 1.86 10.88 2.78
N GLY A 142 1.90 9.60 3.11
CA GLY A 142 2.20 9.18 4.50
C GLY A 142 2.54 7.70 4.69
N HIS A 143 1.93 6.82 3.90
CA HIS A 143 1.95 5.37 4.10
C HIS A 143 3.01 4.70 3.21
N LEU A 144 4.26 4.74 3.68
CA LEU A 144 5.41 4.20 2.95
C LEU A 144 5.23 2.71 2.61
N GLU A 145 4.59 1.94 3.49
CA GLU A 145 4.33 0.52 3.30
C GLU A 145 3.34 0.23 2.18
N LEU A 146 2.34 1.09 2.01
CA LEU A 146 1.27 0.86 1.05
C LEU A 146 1.70 1.21 -0.38
N ILE A 147 2.64 2.15 -0.57
CA ILE A 147 3.13 2.43 -1.92
C ILE A 147 4.05 1.34 -2.50
N PHE A 148 4.40 0.31 -1.73
CA PHE A 148 5.12 -0.89 -2.19
C PHE A 148 4.17 -1.97 -2.75
N LEU A 149 3.05 -1.55 -3.34
CA LEU A 149 2.04 -2.43 -3.91
C LEU A 149 2.58 -3.37 -5.01
N GLY A 150 3.74 -3.10 -5.61
CA GLY A 150 4.42 -3.96 -6.59
C GLY A 150 4.63 -5.42 -6.17
N GLY A 151 4.65 -5.72 -4.87
CA GLY A 151 4.66 -7.09 -4.36
C GLY A 151 3.39 -7.87 -4.72
N PHE A 152 2.22 -7.21 -4.74
CA PHE A 152 0.94 -7.84 -5.06
C PHE A 152 0.87 -8.37 -6.50
N PRO A 153 1.19 -7.58 -7.54
CA PRO A 153 1.27 -8.09 -8.91
C PRO A 153 2.23 -9.27 -9.08
N LEU A 154 3.40 -9.23 -8.42
CA LEU A 154 4.40 -10.30 -8.49
C LEU A 154 3.89 -11.59 -7.83
N PHE A 155 3.29 -11.48 -6.65
CA PHE A 155 2.63 -12.60 -5.99
C PHE A 155 1.53 -13.19 -6.87
N LEU A 156 0.62 -12.34 -7.36
CA LEU A 156 -0.51 -12.81 -8.15
C LEU A 156 -0.02 -13.50 -9.43
N TRP A 157 0.98 -12.95 -10.12
CA TRP A 157 1.63 -13.57 -11.27
C TRP A 157 2.18 -14.96 -10.97
N ALA A 158 2.88 -15.14 -9.85
CA ALA A 158 3.41 -16.44 -9.44
C ALA A 158 2.32 -17.42 -9.03
N TRP A 159 1.32 -16.95 -8.27
CA TRP A 159 0.15 -17.74 -7.86
C TRP A 159 -0.63 -18.28 -9.04
N LEU A 160 -0.96 -17.41 -10.00
CA LEU A 160 -1.65 -17.77 -11.24
C LEU A 160 -0.92 -18.93 -11.95
N ARG A 161 0.43 -18.83 -12.06
CA ARG A 161 1.26 -19.86 -12.69
C ARG A 161 1.27 -21.17 -11.91
N LEU A 162 1.35 -21.12 -10.58
CA LEU A 162 1.26 -22.30 -9.72
C LEU A 162 -0.07 -23.03 -9.93
N VAL A 163 -1.18 -22.30 -9.90
CA VAL A 163 -2.53 -22.86 -10.09
C VAL A 163 -2.70 -23.48 -11.49
N ASP A 164 -2.19 -22.82 -12.53
CA ASP A 164 -2.30 -23.31 -13.90
C ASP A 164 -1.54 -24.62 -14.12
N ARG A 165 -0.24 -24.65 -13.77
CA ARG A 165 0.59 -25.86 -13.84
C ARG A 165 1.50 -25.91 -12.63
N PRO A 166 1.17 -26.74 -11.63
CA PRO A 166 1.96 -26.81 -10.40
C PRO A 166 3.36 -27.39 -10.64
N THR A 167 4.37 -26.72 -10.10
CA THR A 167 5.75 -27.22 -10.03
C THR A 167 6.42 -26.69 -8.77
N ARG A 168 7.50 -27.35 -8.30
CA ARG A 168 8.24 -26.91 -7.11
C ARG A 168 8.78 -25.48 -7.24
N GLY A 169 9.29 -25.11 -8.41
CA GLY A 169 9.77 -23.74 -8.66
C GLY A 169 8.65 -22.69 -8.63
N ARG A 170 7.45 -23.01 -9.13
CA ARG A 170 6.29 -22.10 -9.07
C ARG A 170 5.73 -22.00 -7.65
N LEU A 171 5.79 -23.09 -6.89
CA LEU A 171 5.45 -23.09 -5.47
C LEU A 171 6.40 -22.16 -4.71
N ALA A 172 7.71 -22.36 -4.87
CA ALA A 172 8.73 -21.51 -4.25
C ALA A 172 8.56 -20.02 -4.63
N GLY A 173 8.28 -19.72 -5.90
CA GLY A 173 7.99 -18.36 -6.34
C GLY A 173 6.74 -17.77 -5.69
N ALA A 174 5.63 -18.53 -5.61
CA ALA A 174 4.41 -18.07 -4.97
C ALA A 174 4.60 -17.83 -3.46
N VAL A 175 5.29 -18.74 -2.77
CA VAL A 175 5.64 -18.60 -1.34
C VAL A 175 6.53 -17.37 -1.14
N GLY A 176 7.61 -17.23 -1.91
CA GLY A 176 8.56 -16.14 -1.78
C GLY A 176 7.92 -14.76 -2.00
N PHE A 177 7.13 -14.59 -3.05
CA PHE A 177 6.44 -13.33 -3.30
C PHE A 177 5.31 -13.05 -2.30
N TYR A 178 4.66 -14.07 -1.74
CA TYR A 178 3.67 -13.88 -0.68
C TYR A 178 4.33 -13.43 0.63
N LEU A 179 5.48 -14.02 1.00
CA LEU A 179 6.25 -13.59 2.18
C LEU A 179 6.83 -12.19 1.97
N LEU A 180 7.30 -11.85 0.76
CA LEU A 180 7.67 -10.48 0.42
C LEU A 180 6.49 -9.52 0.62
N LEU A 181 5.29 -9.91 0.19
CA LEU A 181 4.09 -9.11 0.37
C LEU A 181 3.76 -8.87 1.85
N ALA A 182 3.94 -9.90 2.68
CA ALA A 182 3.78 -9.80 4.13
C ALA A 182 4.84 -8.91 4.81
N LEU A 183 6.09 -8.97 4.35
CA LEU A 183 7.20 -8.11 4.79
C LEU A 183 7.03 -6.64 4.37
N ILE A 184 6.25 -6.39 3.32
CA ILE A 184 5.91 -5.05 2.85
C ILE A 184 4.82 -4.43 3.71
N ALA A 185 3.68 -5.12 3.85
CA ALA A 185 2.54 -4.63 4.60
C ALA A 185 1.61 -5.79 5.00
N ALA A 186 1.22 -5.83 6.28
CA ALA A 186 0.31 -6.87 6.79
C ALA A 186 -1.04 -6.90 6.04
N TYR A 187 -1.56 -5.74 5.64
CA TYR A 187 -2.79 -5.63 4.87
C TYR A 187 -2.74 -6.45 3.57
N TYR A 188 -1.62 -6.39 2.85
CA TYR A 188 -1.51 -7.02 1.55
C TYR A 188 -1.47 -8.55 1.65
N ALA A 189 -0.89 -9.11 2.70
CA ALA A 189 -0.97 -10.54 2.96
C ALA A 189 -2.44 -11.01 3.03
N VAL A 190 -3.29 -10.29 3.79
CA VAL A 190 -4.71 -10.64 3.91
C VAL A 190 -5.48 -10.35 2.62
N PHE A 191 -5.28 -9.18 2.02
CA PHE A 191 -6.04 -8.76 0.85
C PHE A 191 -5.77 -9.62 -0.38
N ALA A 192 -4.54 -10.09 -0.57
CA ALA A 192 -4.17 -10.91 -1.71
C ALA A 192 -4.81 -12.30 -1.72
N ILE A 193 -5.30 -12.79 -0.56
CA ILE A 193 -6.03 -14.06 -0.46
C ILE A 193 -7.29 -14.02 -1.34
N PHE A 194 -7.98 -12.89 -1.41
CA PHE A 194 -9.26 -12.76 -2.13
C PHE A 194 -9.14 -13.00 -3.65
N PRO A 195 -8.32 -12.24 -4.40
CA PRO A 195 -8.11 -12.52 -5.83
C PRO A 195 -7.44 -13.88 -6.05
N ALA A 196 -6.55 -14.33 -5.16
CA ALA A 196 -5.91 -15.64 -5.26
C ALA A 196 -6.93 -16.80 -5.15
N ALA A 197 -7.83 -16.74 -4.17
CA ALA A 197 -8.91 -17.71 -3.97
C ALA A 197 -9.93 -17.64 -5.11
N LEU A 198 -10.32 -16.43 -5.53
CA LEU A 198 -11.18 -16.22 -6.69
C LEU A 198 -10.60 -16.89 -7.93
N TYR A 199 -9.28 -16.85 -8.15
CA TYR A 199 -8.67 -17.52 -9.29
C TYR A 199 -8.83 -19.04 -9.26
N VAL A 200 -8.71 -19.65 -8.08
CA VAL A 200 -8.93 -21.09 -7.89
C VAL A 200 -10.39 -21.44 -8.19
N VAL A 201 -11.34 -20.69 -7.61
CA VAL A 201 -12.78 -20.88 -7.85
C VAL A 201 -13.12 -20.70 -9.34
N TRP A 202 -12.56 -19.68 -9.98
CA TRP A 202 -12.74 -19.40 -11.41
C TRP A 202 -12.22 -20.53 -12.31
N LYS A 203 -11.10 -21.17 -11.92
CA LYS A 203 -10.59 -22.34 -12.63
C LYS A 203 -11.43 -23.60 -12.42
N MET A 204 -11.93 -23.80 -11.21
CA MET A 204 -12.90 -24.87 -10.93
C MET A 204 -14.17 -24.70 -11.75
N GLY A 205 -14.69 -23.46 -11.82
CA GLY A 205 -15.85 -23.13 -12.66
C GLY A 205 -15.63 -23.43 -14.15
N GLN A 206 -14.44 -23.13 -14.68
CA GLN A 206 -14.08 -23.47 -16.06
C GLN A 206 -13.92 -24.96 -16.33
N ALA A 207 -13.53 -25.76 -15.33
CA ALA A 207 -13.49 -27.21 -15.47
C ALA A 207 -14.90 -27.80 -15.59
N GLY A 208 -15.93 -27.08 -15.13
CA GLY A 208 -17.31 -27.56 -15.07
C GLY A 208 -17.58 -28.43 -13.85
N TYR A 209 -18.85 -28.58 -13.48
CA TYR A 209 -19.26 -29.19 -12.21
C TYR A 209 -18.71 -30.61 -11.99
N ARG A 210 -18.63 -31.43 -13.05
CA ARG A 210 -18.13 -32.82 -12.95
C ARG A 210 -16.61 -32.90 -12.76
N ALA A 211 -15.85 -31.98 -13.37
CA ALA A 211 -14.39 -32.03 -13.36
C ALA A 211 -13.74 -31.07 -12.34
N ALA A 212 -14.52 -30.16 -11.73
CA ALA A 212 -14.05 -29.22 -10.72
C ALA A 212 -13.37 -29.91 -9.53
N TRP A 213 -14.01 -30.96 -8.98
CA TRP A 213 -13.47 -31.69 -7.84
C TRP A 213 -12.21 -32.51 -8.19
N PRO A 214 -12.18 -33.32 -9.27
CA PRO A 214 -10.94 -33.95 -9.75
C PRO A 214 -9.80 -32.95 -10.00
N TRP A 215 -10.10 -31.79 -10.62
CA TRP A 215 -9.13 -30.73 -10.86
C TRP A 215 -8.53 -30.18 -9.55
N PHE A 216 -9.39 -29.96 -8.54
CA PHE A 216 -9.00 -29.46 -7.23
C PHE A 216 -8.20 -30.50 -6.45
N ARG A 217 -8.64 -31.77 -6.43
CA ARG A 217 -7.90 -32.87 -5.80
C ARG A 217 -6.49 -33.04 -6.37
N GLY A 218 -6.30 -32.84 -7.68
CA GLY A 218 -4.98 -32.86 -8.31
C GLY A 218 -4.05 -31.71 -7.87
N ARG A 219 -4.58 -30.69 -7.19
CA ARG A 219 -3.86 -29.47 -6.77
C ARG A 219 -3.83 -29.26 -5.27
N ILE A 220 -4.66 -29.95 -4.49
CA ILE A 220 -4.78 -29.75 -3.05
C ILE A 220 -3.43 -29.93 -2.33
N GLY A 221 -2.61 -30.89 -2.73
CA GLY A 221 -1.26 -31.07 -2.17
C GLY A 221 -0.35 -29.86 -2.38
N TRP A 222 -0.50 -29.12 -3.48
CA TRP A 222 0.24 -27.89 -3.74
C TRP A 222 -0.28 -26.71 -2.92
N PHE A 223 -1.59 -26.64 -2.70
CA PHE A 223 -2.18 -25.61 -1.84
C PHE A 223 -1.83 -25.84 -0.36
N LEU A 224 -1.85 -27.10 0.08
CA LEU A 224 -1.37 -27.50 1.41
C LEU A 224 0.13 -27.25 1.54
N GLY A 225 0.93 -27.57 0.53
CA GLY A 225 2.36 -27.25 0.51
C GLY A 225 2.64 -25.74 0.56
N PHE A 226 1.83 -24.93 -0.12
CA PHE A 226 1.89 -23.47 -0.03
C PHE A 226 1.57 -23.00 1.39
N ALA A 227 0.46 -23.45 1.97
CA ALA A 227 0.08 -23.10 3.33
C ALA A 227 1.14 -23.53 4.36
N ALA A 228 1.64 -24.76 4.25
CA ALA A 228 2.66 -25.32 5.14
C ALA A 228 3.99 -24.55 5.07
N ALA A 229 4.36 -24.01 3.91
CA ALA A 229 5.56 -23.19 3.75
C ALA A 229 5.36 -21.73 4.19
N VAL A 230 4.17 -21.16 3.93
CA VAL A 230 3.87 -19.76 4.24
C VAL A 230 3.63 -19.55 5.72
N VAL A 231 2.90 -20.44 6.40
CA VAL A 231 2.51 -20.25 7.81
C VAL A 231 3.72 -20.02 8.72
N PRO A 232 4.78 -20.86 8.71
CA PRO A 232 5.99 -20.60 9.51
C PRO A 232 6.66 -19.26 9.16
N GLY A 233 6.70 -18.91 7.86
CA GLY A 233 7.24 -17.64 7.41
C GLY A 233 6.44 -16.45 7.95
N LEU A 234 5.11 -16.52 7.96
CA LEU A 234 4.26 -15.47 8.54
C LEU A 234 4.44 -15.37 10.06
N LEU A 235 4.57 -16.50 10.76
CA LEU A 235 4.84 -16.49 12.20
C LEU A 235 6.16 -15.79 12.52
N LEU A 236 7.18 -15.96 11.67
CA LEU A 236 8.44 -15.25 11.81
C LEU A 236 8.30 -13.76 11.48
N VAL A 237 7.68 -13.42 10.34
CA VAL A 237 7.48 -12.03 9.91
C VAL A 237 6.68 -11.23 10.94
N PHE A 238 5.66 -11.84 11.54
CA PHE A 238 4.80 -11.22 12.54
C PHE A 238 5.14 -11.60 13.98
N SER A 239 6.37 -12.09 14.23
CA SER A 239 6.82 -12.49 15.57
C SER A 239 6.72 -11.36 16.58
N ASN A 240 7.01 -10.12 16.17
CA ASN A 240 6.87 -8.92 17.01
C ASN A 240 5.42 -8.67 17.44
N GLN A 241 4.46 -8.83 16.51
CA GLN A 241 3.02 -8.69 16.78
C GLN A 241 2.54 -9.82 17.69
N LEU A 242 2.98 -11.06 17.44
CA LEU A 242 2.67 -12.21 18.28
C LEU A 242 3.20 -12.03 19.70
N TRP A 243 4.44 -11.55 19.84
CA TRP A 243 5.04 -11.22 21.14
C TRP A 243 4.23 -10.16 21.87
N ALA A 244 3.86 -9.06 21.19
CA ALA A 244 3.03 -8.02 21.79
C ALA A 244 1.66 -8.55 22.24
N MET A 245 0.98 -9.36 21.43
CA MET A 245 -0.28 -10.00 21.83
C MET A 245 -0.11 -10.91 23.05
N ALA A 246 0.97 -11.69 23.10
CA ALA A 246 1.26 -12.60 24.22
C ALA A 246 1.55 -11.85 25.53
N HIS A 247 1.99 -10.59 25.46
CA HIS A 247 2.29 -9.74 26.61
C HIS A 247 1.16 -8.74 26.93
N GLY A 248 -0.05 -9.00 26.45
CA GLY A 248 -1.24 -8.23 26.84
C GLY A 248 -1.43 -6.90 26.10
N TYR A 249 -0.61 -6.59 25.08
CA TYR A 249 -0.83 -5.39 24.27
C TYR A 249 -2.09 -5.55 23.42
N VAL A 250 -3.07 -4.67 23.66
CA VAL A 250 -4.38 -4.73 23.00
C VAL A 250 -4.30 -4.02 21.66
N PHE A 251 -4.53 -4.73 20.58
CA PHE A 251 -4.76 -4.12 19.27
C PHE A 251 -6.22 -3.65 19.20
N PRO A 252 -6.52 -2.35 19.01
CA PRO A 252 -7.88 -1.85 19.04
C PRO A 252 -8.79 -2.67 18.14
N LYS A 253 -9.87 -3.20 18.72
CA LYS A 253 -10.88 -4.01 18.05
C LYS A 253 -11.74 -3.10 17.18
N ALA A 254 -11.20 -2.78 16.02
CA ALA A 254 -11.58 -1.70 15.14
C ALA A 254 -12.87 -1.95 14.33
N PHE A 255 -13.98 -2.35 14.96
CA PHE A 255 -15.27 -2.37 14.24
C PHE A 255 -15.74 -0.95 13.91
N ALA A 256 -15.53 0.00 14.83
CA ALA A 256 -15.84 1.41 14.61
C ALA A 256 -15.03 1.98 13.44
N GLU A 257 -13.72 1.74 13.40
CA GLU A 257 -12.87 2.22 12.30
C GLU A 257 -13.22 1.51 10.98
N PHE A 258 -13.49 0.19 11.02
CA PHE A 258 -13.96 -0.56 9.85
C PHE A 258 -15.26 0.01 9.28
N LYS A 259 -16.17 0.49 10.13
CA LYS A 259 -17.42 1.13 9.73
C LYS A 259 -17.21 2.47 9.02
N ILE A 260 -16.25 3.28 9.47
CA ILE A 260 -16.04 4.63 8.94
C ILE A 260 -15.03 4.69 7.76
N HIS A 261 -14.21 3.65 7.58
CA HIS A 261 -13.19 3.58 6.54
C HIS A 261 -13.59 2.73 5.33
N GLY A 262 -14.88 2.74 4.95
CA GLY A 262 -15.38 2.11 3.72
C GLY A 262 -15.30 3.07 2.53
N ALA A 263 -14.74 2.63 1.41
CA ALA A 263 -14.64 3.45 0.20
C ALA A 263 -16.03 3.63 -0.45
N PRO A 264 -16.51 4.88 -0.63
CA PRO A 264 -17.74 5.12 -1.37
C PRO A 264 -17.59 4.68 -2.83
N LEU A 265 -18.62 4.06 -3.42
CA LEU A 265 -18.54 3.59 -4.81
C LEU A 265 -18.20 4.72 -5.80
N TRP A 266 -18.74 5.92 -5.57
CA TRP A 266 -18.49 7.09 -6.42
C TRP A 266 -17.04 7.59 -6.34
N SER A 267 -16.27 7.25 -5.29
CA SER A 267 -14.89 7.72 -5.14
C SER A 267 -13.95 7.12 -6.17
N TYR A 268 -14.34 6.02 -6.83
CA TYR A 268 -13.63 5.44 -7.97
C TYR A 268 -13.71 6.29 -9.24
N ALA A 269 -14.78 7.08 -9.38
CA ALA A 269 -15.05 7.91 -10.55
C ALA A 269 -14.70 9.38 -10.33
N LEU A 270 -14.83 9.89 -9.09
CA LEU A 270 -14.63 11.30 -8.78
C LEU A 270 -13.21 11.60 -8.28
N PRO A 271 -12.48 12.52 -8.94
CA PRO A 271 -11.16 12.95 -8.48
C PRO A 271 -11.25 13.57 -7.09
N THR A 272 -10.17 13.41 -6.32
CA THR A 272 -10.02 14.10 -5.03
C THR A 272 -9.58 15.55 -5.26
N PRO A 273 -9.75 16.46 -4.28
CA PRO A 273 -9.25 17.84 -4.38
C PRO A 273 -7.73 17.96 -4.55
N TYR A 274 -6.98 16.87 -4.46
CA TYR A 274 -5.53 16.85 -4.70
C TYR A 274 -5.16 16.58 -6.17
N HIS A 275 -6.13 16.15 -6.99
CA HIS A 275 -5.93 15.95 -8.42
C HIS A 275 -6.38 17.19 -9.21
N PRO A 276 -5.72 17.57 -10.31
CA PRO A 276 -6.07 18.75 -11.09
C PRO A 276 -7.53 18.79 -11.55
N LEU A 277 -8.09 17.67 -12.01
CA LEU A 277 -9.51 17.62 -12.39
C LEU A 277 -10.46 17.80 -11.19
N GLY A 278 -10.03 17.42 -9.99
CA GLY A 278 -10.80 17.64 -8.77
C GLY A 278 -10.90 19.11 -8.39
N CYS A 279 -9.87 19.90 -8.66
CA CYS A 279 -9.87 21.35 -8.46
C CYS A 279 -10.84 22.09 -9.40
N LEU A 280 -11.23 21.46 -10.51
CA LEU A 280 -12.19 22.03 -11.48
C LEU A 280 -13.65 21.69 -11.15
N LEU A 281 -13.89 20.77 -10.19
CA LEU A 281 -15.25 20.42 -9.80
C LEU A 281 -15.90 21.57 -9.01
N PRO A 282 -17.17 21.90 -9.28
CA PRO A 282 -17.87 23.01 -8.62
C PRO A 282 -18.08 22.77 -7.12
N THR A 283 -18.07 21.52 -6.69
CA THR A 283 -18.26 21.12 -5.30
C THR A 283 -17.28 20.01 -4.94
N ASN A 284 -16.74 20.04 -3.71
CA ASN A 284 -15.91 18.97 -3.17
C ASN A 284 -16.79 18.02 -2.32
N PRO A 285 -17.27 16.88 -2.86
CA PRO A 285 -18.17 15.98 -2.15
C PRO A 285 -17.53 15.39 -0.90
N TYR A 286 -16.22 15.20 -0.91
CA TYR A 286 -15.49 14.70 0.25
C TYR A 286 -15.52 15.73 1.41
N ALA A 287 -15.50 17.03 1.12
CA ALA A 287 -15.62 18.07 2.15
C ALA A 287 -17.07 18.16 2.66
N THR A 288 -18.04 18.21 1.75
CA THR A 288 -19.47 18.27 2.09
C THR A 288 -19.93 17.09 2.96
N LEU A 289 -19.33 15.91 2.77
CA LEU A 289 -19.65 14.70 3.53
C LEU A 289 -18.75 14.47 4.77
N GLY A 290 -17.91 15.44 5.16
CA GLY A 290 -17.02 15.30 6.33
C GLY A 290 -16.00 14.16 6.19
N MET A 291 -15.49 13.94 4.98
CA MET A 291 -14.53 12.87 4.66
C MET A 291 -13.09 13.37 4.47
N MET A 292 -12.81 14.66 4.63
CA MET A 292 -11.49 15.26 4.42
C MET A 292 -10.37 14.61 5.24
N GLU A 293 -10.59 14.41 6.54
CA GLU A 293 -9.58 13.79 7.42
C GLU A 293 -9.25 12.34 7.04
N ARG A 294 -10.16 11.67 6.33
CA ARG A 294 -10.04 10.26 5.92
C ARG A 294 -9.77 10.11 4.43
N LEU A 295 -9.57 11.21 3.72
CA LEU A 295 -9.44 11.23 2.25
C LEU A 295 -8.28 10.34 1.79
N GLY A 296 -7.17 10.34 2.55
CA GLY A 296 -6.01 9.49 2.28
C GLY A 296 -6.31 7.99 2.26
N GLU A 297 -7.37 7.55 2.93
CA GLU A 297 -7.81 6.14 2.98
C GLU A 297 -8.94 5.85 2.00
N LEU A 298 -9.88 6.79 1.85
CA LEU A 298 -11.16 6.60 1.15
C LEU A 298 -11.13 6.95 -0.34
N GLY A 299 -10.19 7.79 -0.76
CA GLY A 299 -10.08 8.26 -2.14
C GLY A 299 -9.67 7.11 -3.06
N SER A 300 -10.54 6.74 -3.99
CA SER A 300 -10.34 5.57 -4.86
C SER A 300 -10.20 5.91 -6.34
N TYR A 301 -10.01 7.19 -6.66
CA TYR A 301 -10.07 7.70 -8.01
C TYR A 301 -9.10 6.97 -8.95
N LEU A 302 -9.63 6.39 -10.03
CA LEU A 302 -8.82 5.62 -10.98
C LEU A 302 -8.22 6.47 -12.11
N GLY A 303 -8.69 7.70 -12.31
CA GLY A 303 -8.36 8.53 -13.48
C GLY A 303 -9.39 8.41 -14.60
N VAL A 304 -9.59 9.48 -15.37
CA VAL A 304 -10.50 9.50 -16.52
C VAL A 304 -10.03 8.53 -17.61
N ILE A 305 -8.72 8.45 -17.88
CA ILE A 305 -8.18 7.59 -18.95
C ILE A 305 -8.29 6.11 -18.58
N THR A 306 -7.76 5.71 -17.41
CA THR A 306 -8.48 4.88 -16.42
C THR A 306 -9.81 4.26 -16.85
N LEU A 307 -10.85 4.97 -16.43
CA LEU A 307 -12.25 4.64 -16.57
C LEU A 307 -12.69 4.56 -18.04
N GLY A 308 -12.20 5.45 -18.90
CA GLY A 308 -12.52 5.45 -20.34
C GLY A 308 -12.05 4.18 -21.05
N LEU A 309 -10.85 3.69 -20.72
CA LEU A 309 -10.32 2.45 -21.27
C LEU A 309 -11.01 1.21 -20.70
N LEU A 310 -11.43 1.24 -19.41
CA LEU A 310 -12.29 0.19 -18.84
C LEU A 310 -13.65 0.13 -19.55
N ALA A 311 -14.30 1.28 -19.71
CA ALA A 311 -15.58 1.40 -20.39
C ALA A 311 -15.47 0.93 -21.85
N SER A 312 -14.44 1.37 -22.57
CA SER A 312 -14.16 0.91 -23.94
C SER A 312 -13.94 -0.61 -23.99
N ALA A 313 -13.15 -1.17 -23.07
CA ALA A 313 -12.93 -2.61 -23.01
C ALA A 313 -14.23 -3.41 -22.77
N ALA A 314 -15.11 -2.90 -21.92
CA ALA A 314 -16.40 -3.50 -21.61
C ALA A 314 -17.39 -3.41 -22.78
N VAL A 315 -17.58 -2.20 -23.34
CA VAL A 315 -18.51 -1.93 -24.44
C VAL A 315 -18.10 -2.67 -25.71
N CYS A 316 -16.81 -2.62 -26.07
CA CYS A 316 -16.27 -3.32 -27.23
C CYS A 316 -16.05 -4.84 -26.97
N ARG A 317 -16.36 -5.34 -25.76
CA ARG A 317 -16.20 -6.74 -25.36
C ARG A 317 -14.82 -7.30 -25.68
N VAL A 318 -13.78 -6.52 -25.36
CA VAL A 318 -12.39 -6.86 -25.70
C VAL A 318 -12.01 -8.20 -25.08
N ARG A 319 -11.62 -9.15 -25.94
CA ARG A 319 -11.19 -10.49 -25.52
C ARG A 319 -9.70 -10.49 -25.23
N PHE A 320 -9.35 -10.94 -24.04
CA PHE A 320 -7.96 -11.15 -23.62
C PHE A 320 -7.86 -12.33 -22.64
N PRO A 321 -6.66 -12.90 -22.44
CA PRO A 321 -6.48 -14.02 -21.52
C PRO A 321 -7.08 -13.73 -20.14
N ARG A 322 -8.02 -14.60 -19.73
CA ARG A 322 -8.67 -14.57 -18.40
C ARG A 322 -9.52 -13.31 -18.15
N ALA A 323 -10.09 -12.70 -19.19
CA ALA A 323 -10.86 -11.48 -19.07
C ALA A 323 -11.96 -11.55 -17.99
N THR A 324 -12.71 -12.65 -17.94
CA THR A 324 -13.78 -12.84 -16.95
C THR A 324 -13.25 -12.85 -15.51
N TYR A 325 -12.11 -13.49 -15.25
CA TYR A 325 -11.46 -13.44 -13.93
C TYR A 325 -11.04 -12.01 -13.56
N TRP A 326 -10.42 -11.27 -14.49
CA TRP A 326 -9.93 -9.92 -14.19
C TRP A 326 -11.07 -8.95 -13.91
N TRP A 327 -12.17 -9.02 -14.66
CA TRP A 327 -13.38 -8.26 -14.37
C TRP A 327 -14.02 -8.67 -13.04
N SER A 328 -14.14 -9.97 -12.76
CA SER A 328 -14.64 -10.46 -11.47
C SER A 328 -13.76 -10.02 -10.29
N ALA A 329 -12.43 -10.03 -10.45
CA ALA A 329 -11.49 -9.60 -9.43
C ALA A 329 -11.61 -8.10 -9.17
N LEU A 330 -11.77 -7.29 -10.22
CA LEU A 330 -12.01 -5.85 -10.08
C LEU A 330 -13.28 -5.59 -9.28
N VAL A 331 -14.39 -6.23 -9.66
CA VAL A 331 -15.68 -6.09 -8.95
C VAL A 331 -15.56 -6.55 -7.50
N LEU A 332 -14.93 -7.70 -7.25
CA LEU A 332 -14.71 -8.22 -5.90
C LEU A 332 -13.96 -7.21 -5.02
N LEU A 333 -12.85 -6.67 -5.52
CA LEU A 333 -12.01 -5.74 -4.76
C LEU A 333 -12.72 -4.40 -4.51
N VAL A 334 -13.45 -3.88 -5.50
CA VAL A 334 -14.27 -2.67 -5.35
C VAL A 334 -15.36 -2.90 -4.30
N VAL A 335 -16.08 -4.00 -4.35
CA VAL A 335 -17.15 -4.33 -3.38
C VAL A 335 -16.57 -4.50 -1.97
N LEU A 336 -15.45 -5.20 -1.82
CA LEU A 336 -14.80 -5.39 -0.51
C LEU A 336 -14.24 -4.08 0.06
N SER A 337 -13.85 -3.12 -0.79
CA SER A 337 -13.40 -1.81 -0.35
C SER A 337 -14.49 -0.99 0.33
N GLY A 338 -15.75 -1.25 0.03
CA GLY A 338 -16.89 -0.51 0.56
C GLY A 338 -17.15 -0.72 2.06
N GLY A 339 -16.52 -1.72 2.68
CA GLY A 339 -16.64 -1.95 4.12
C GLY A 339 -18.02 -2.45 4.55
N VAL A 340 -18.66 -1.77 5.50
CA VAL A 340 -19.91 -2.25 6.11
C VAL A 340 -21.10 -2.15 5.14
N SER A 341 -21.27 -0.99 4.51
CA SER A 341 -22.40 -0.70 3.62
C SER A 341 -22.06 0.42 2.66
N TRP A 342 -22.75 0.46 1.52
CA TRP A 342 -22.81 1.65 0.69
C TRP A 342 -24.11 2.40 0.93
N ARG A 343 -24.02 3.72 1.06
CA ARG A 343 -25.17 4.60 1.16
C ARG A 343 -25.59 5.07 -0.22
N ILE A 344 -26.79 4.69 -0.66
CA ILE A 344 -27.37 5.07 -1.94
C ILE A 344 -28.67 5.82 -1.64
N GLY A 345 -28.64 7.14 -1.77
CA GLY A 345 -29.72 8.01 -1.33
C GLY A 345 -29.96 7.88 0.18
N GLY A 346 -31.20 7.55 0.57
CA GLY A 346 -31.59 7.31 1.96
C GLY A 346 -31.34 5.87 2.46
N HIS A 347 -30.90 4.95 1.60
CA HIS A 347 -30.78 3.53 1.95
C HIS A 347 -29.33 3.11 2.17
N ASP A 348 -29.09 2.30 3.20
CA ASP A 348 -27.82 1.65 3.46
C ASP A 348 -27.87 0.20 2.92
N LEU A 349 -27.10 -0.07 1.86
CA LEU A 349 -26.96 -1.40 1.27
C LEU A 349 -25.82 -2.15 1.99
N PRO A 350 -26.10 -3.19 2.79
CA PRO A 350 -25.05 -3.95 3.46
C PRO A 350 -24.18 -4.70 2.45
N LEU A 351 -22.86 -4.71 2.69
CA LEU A 351 -21.89 -5.32 1.78
C LEU A 351 -21.32 -6.63 2.34
N PRO A 352 -20.80 -7.54 1.48
CA PRO A 352 -20.22 -8.81 1.92
C PRO A 352 -19.09 -8.67 2.94
N ALA A 353 -18.37 -7.55 2.93
CA ALA A 353 -17.29 -7.29 3.86
C ALA A 353 -17.79 -7.18 5.33
N LEU A 354 -19.04 -6.79 5.57
CA LEU A 354 -19.65 -6.89 6.92
C LEU A 354 -19.76 -8.34 7.39
N TRP A 355 -20.28 -9.22 6.53
CA TRP A 355 -20.42 -10.65 6.87
C TRP A 355 -19.06 -11.30 7.13
N LEU A 356 -18.06 -10.99 6.28
CA LEU A 356 -16.69 -11.46 6.45
C LEU A 356 -16.08 -10.97 7.77
N LYS A 357 -16.29 -9.69 8.12
CA LYS A 357 -15.82 -9.11 9.39
C LYS A 357 -16.43 -9.83 10.59
N GLN A 358 -17.68 -10.27 10.50
CA GLN A 358 -18.34 -10.98 11.59
C GLN A 358 -17.90 -12.44 11.70
N HIS A 359 -17.63 -13.14 10.59
CA HIS A 359 -17.49 -14.60 10.61
C HIS A 359 -16.08 -15.13 10.30
N VAL A 360 -15.23 -14.35 9.61
CA VAL A 360 -13.91 -14.81 9.16
C VAL A 360 -12.82 -14.20 10.04
N PHE A 361 -12.12 -15.04 10.81
CA PHE A 361 -11.09 -14.61 11.75
C PHE A 361 -10.04 -13.68 11.13
N LEU A 362 -9.48 -14.05 9.97
CA LEU A 362 -8.47 -13.22 9.30
C LEU A 362 -9.03 -11.85 8.85
N PHE A 363 -10.30 -11.78 8.50
CA PHE A 363 -10.94 -10.52 8.10
C PHE A 363 -11.25 -9.61 9.30
N ARG A 364 -11.38 -10.18 10.51
CA ARG A 364 -11.51 -9.41 11.76
C ARG A 364 -10.30 -8.51 12.02
N LEU A 365 -9.14 -8.83 11.46
CA LEU A 365 -7.91 -8.05 11.60
C LEU A 365 -7.91 -6.74 10.77
N ILE A 366 -8.79 -6.62 9.77
CA ILE A 366 -8.83 -5.45 8.88
C ILE A 366 -9.50 -4.28 9.60
N ARG A 367 -8.76 -3.18 9.79
CA ARG A 367 -9.27 -1.90 10.32
C ARG A 367 -9.81 -1.00 9.22
N VAL A 368 -9.14 -0.94 8.06
CA VAL A 368 -9.47 -0.03 6.96
C VAL A 368 -9.81 -0.84 5.69
N PRO A 369 -11.10 -1.11 5.41
CA PRO A 369 -11.47 -1.87 4.20
C PRO A 369 -11.21 -1.10 2.91
N ALA A 370 -11.30 0.24 2.91
CA ALA A 370 -11.08 1.05 1.71
C ALA A 370 -9.78 0.72 0.97
N ARG A 371 -8.72 0.31 1.67
CA ARG A 371 -7.40 -0.08 1.11
C ARG A 371 -7.45 -1.25 0.12
N PHE A 372 -8.57 -1.99 -0.02
CA PHE A 372 -8.78 -2.87 -1.17
C PHE A 372 -8.74 -2.11 -2.52
N ASN A 373 -8.97 -0.79 -2.51
CA ASN A 373 -8.86 0.09 -3.67
C ASN A 373 -7.46 0.10 -4.31
N LEU A 374 -6.40 -0.15 -3.54
CA LEU A 374 -5.02 -0.30 -4.03
C LEU A 374 -4.92 -1.51 -4.97
N LEU A 375 -5.40 -2.68 -4.54
CA LEU A 375 -5.40 -3.87 -5.39
C LEU A 375 -6.36 -3.69 -6.57
N ALA A 376 -7.50 -3.03 -6.36
CA ALA A 376 -8.46 -2.73 -7.41
C ALA A 376 -7.83 -1.85 -8.51
N SER A 377 -7.01 -0.86 -8.17
CA SER A 377 -6.35 0.02 -9.15
C SER A 377 -5.35 -0.75 -10.03
N VAL A 378 -4.61 -1.71 -9.47
CA VAL A 378 -3.73 -2.62 -10.25
C VAL A 378 -4.54 -3.46 -11.24
N VAL A 379 -5.65 -4.05 -10.79
CA VAL A 379 -6.50 -4.88 -11.67
C VAL A 379 -7.18 -4.01 -12.74
N ALA A 380 -7.64 -2.81 -12.38
CA ALA A 380 -8.19 -1.83 -13.31
C ALA A 380 -7.17 -1.45 -14.38
N ALA A 381 -5.93 -1.15 -13.99
CA ALA A 381 -4.85 -0.85 -14.92
C ALA A 381 -4.57 -2.00 -15.90
N LEU A 382 -4.64 -3.25 -15.44
CA LEU A 382 -4.49 -4.42 -16.31
C LEU A 382 -5.60 -4.51 -17.37
N VAL A 383 -6.85 -4.33 -16.96
CA VAL A 383 -7.99 -4.36 -17.89
C VAL A 383 -7.90 -3.17 -18.86
N ALA A 384 -7.58 -1.98 -18.36
CA ALA A 384 -7.40 -0.78 -19.17
C ALA A 384 -6.26 -0.92 -20.19
N SER A 385 -5.15 -1.58 -19.84
CA SER A 385 -4.07 -1.88 -20.81
C SER A 385 -4.52 -2.77 -21.96
N ASN A 386 -5.44 -3.69 -21.73
CA ASN A 386 -6.03 -4.50 -22.80
C ASN A 386 -7.00 -3.66 -23.65
N GLY A 387 -7.76 -2.76 -23.03
CA GLY A 387 -8.56 -1.74 -23.74
C GLY A 387 -7.69 -0.83 -24.62
N LEU A 388 -6.56 -0.36 -24.09
CA LEU A 388 -5.60 0.45 -24.83
C LEU A 388 -5.01 -0.31 -26.01
N ARG A 389 -4.62 -1.58 -25.83
CA ARG A 389 -4.13 -2.42 -26.93
C ARG A 389 -5.17 -2.53 -28.05
N HIS A 390 -6.44 -2.73 -27.70
CA HIS A 390 -7.52 -2.79 -28.67
C HIS A 390 -7.72 -1.45 -29.40
N LEU A 391 -7.67 -0.33 -28.67
CA LEU A 391 -7.76 1.01 -29.26
C LEU A 391 -6.58 1.31 -30.19
N MET A 392 -5.36 0.98 -29.78
CA MET A 392 -4.15 1.21 -30.57
C MET A 392 -4.13 0.38 -31.87
N ALA A 393 -4.81 -0.78 -31.88
CA ALA A 393 -4.97 -1.60 -33.08
C ALA A 393 -5.83 -0.93 -34.16
N GLN A 394 -6.66 0.08 -33.82
CA GLN A 394 -7.47 0.83 -34.79
C GLN A 394 -6.64 1.80 -35.64
N PHE A 395 -5.41 2.13 -35.22
CA PHE A 395 -4.55 3.06 -35.93
C PHE A 395 -3.59 2.33 -36.88
N SER A 396 -3.84 2.42 -38.18
CA SER A 396 -2.97 1.85 -39.22
C SER A 396 -1.63 2.58 -39.35
N ARG A 397 -1.63 3.92 -39.23
CA ARG A 397 -0.42 4.75 -39.34
C ARG A 397 0.35 4.81 -38.03
N ARG A 398 1.66 4.50 -38.07
CA ARG A 398 2.56 4.56 -36.91
C ARG A 398 2.56 5.93 -36.22
N ARG A 399 2.58 7.03 -37.00
CA ARG A 399 2.55 8.40 -36.44
C ARG A 399 1.27 8.66 -35.64
N ALA A 400 0.10 8.29 -36.18
CA ALA A 400 -1.18 8.46 -35.48
C ALA A 400 -1.23 7.63 -34.19
N ARG A 401 -0.74 6.39 -34.22
CA ARG A 401 -0.66 5.53 -33.03
C ARG A 401 0.24 6.11 -31.94
N VAL A 402 1.42 6.63 -32.31
CA VAL A 402 2.35 7.27 -31.36
C VAL A 402 1.74 8.54 -30.76
N LEU A 403 1.12 9.40 -31.59
CA LEU A 403 0.45 10.61 -31.12
C LEU A 403 -0.74 10.30 -30.20
N ALA A 404 -1.56 9.33 -30.56
CA ALA A 404 -2.68 8.89 -29.73
C ALA A 404 -2.20 8.34 -28.37
N PHE A 405 -1.17 7.48 -28.39
CA PHE A 405 -0.56 6.99 -27.15
C PHE A 405 0.01 8.13 -26.30
N ALA A 406 0.81 9.02 -26.90
CA ALA A 406 1.44 10.14 -26.20
C ALA A 406 0.38 11.09 -25.61
N GLY A 407 -0.70 11.37 -26.34
CA GLY A 407 -1.82 12.15 -25.86
C GLY A 407 -2.51 11.50 -24.67
N LEU A 408 -2.84 10.20 -24.76
CA LEU A 408 -3.44 9.45 -23.65
C LEU A 408 -2.53 9.39 -22.42
N ALA A 409 -1.22 9.21 -22.61
CA ALA A 409 -0.23 9.23 -21.54
C ALA A 409 -0.07 10.60 -20.91
N GLY A 410 -0.04 11.67 -21.70
CA GLY A 410 0.01 13.04 -21.21
C GLY A 410 -1.22 13.41 -20.38
N VAL A 411 -2.43 13.08 -20.88
CA VAL A 411 -3.68 13.34 -20.14
C VAL A 411 -3.76 12.49 -18.88
N ALA A 412 -3.43 11.19 -18.95
CA ALA A 412 -3.42 10.32 -17.77
C ALA A 412 -2.43 10.82 -16.71
N LEU A 413 -1.23 11.24 -17.12
CA LEU A 413 -0.22 11.80 -16.23
C LEU A 413 -0.71 13.09 -15.57
N ALA A 414 -1.30 14.01 -16.34
CA ALA A 414 -1.81 15.27 -15.82
C ALA A 414 -3.00 15.08 -14.87
N ASP A 415 -3.91 14.16 -15.20
CA ASP A 415 -5.09 13.83 -14.39
C ASP A 415 -4.73 13.15 -13.06
N LEU A 416 -3.79 12.21 -13.10
CA LEU A 416 -3.33 11.45 -11.92
C LEU A 416 -2.24 12.15 -11.11
N ALA A 417 -1.71 13.27 -11.59
CA ALA A 417 -0.71 14.05 -10.87
C ALA A 417 -1.30 14.62 -9.58
N VAL A 418 -0.45 14.75 -8.56
CA VAL A 418 -0.74 15.51 -7.34
C VAL A 418 0.24 16.66 -7.27
N VAL A 419 -0.18 17.80 -7.83
CA VAL A 419 0.67 18.99 -8.03
C VAL A 419 -0.05 20.23 -7.46
N PRO A 420 0.60 21.02 -6.59
CA PRO A 420 1.92 20.76 -6.01
C PRO A 420 1.89 19.59 -5.03
N ALA A 421 2.89 18.71 -5.08
CA ALA A 421 2.98 17.62 -4.12
C ALA A 421 3.28 18.13 -2.71
N PHE A 422 2.71 17.47 -1.70
CA PHE A 422 2.93 17.81 -0.30
C PHE A 422 4.40 17.61 0.09
N THR A 423 4.98 18.63 0.72
CA THR A 423 6.32 18.61 1.28
C THR A 423 6.32 19.35 2.61
N MET A 424 6.76 18.67 3.67
CA MET A 424 6.93 19.27 4.99
C MET A 424 8.37 19.08 5.48
N PRO A 425 9.10 20.17 5.78
CA PRO A 425 10.44 20.07 6.35
C PRO A 425 10.37 19.50 7.77
N ILE A 426 11.37 18.71 8.14
CA ILE A 426 11.48 18.21 9.52
C ILE A 426 11.95 19.36 10.42
N PRO A 427 11.26 19.64 11.54
CA PRO A 427 11.73 20.65 12.48
C PRO A 427 13.08 20.25 13.09
N PRO A 428 14.03 21.19 13.26
CA PRO A 428 15.32 20.89 13.87
C PRO A 428 15.14 20.44 15.32
N MET A 429 15.96 19.49 15.75
CA MET A 429 15.94 19.03 17.14
C MET A 429 16.33 20.19 18.08
N PRO A 430 15.51 20.51 19.09
CA PRO A 430 15.82 21.53 20.09
C PRO A 430 17.18 21.34 20.76
N GLY A 431 17.94 22.43 20.90
CA GLY A 431 19.26 22.40 21.56
C GLY A 431 19.21 22.04 23.06
N CYS A 432 18.03 22.17 23.69
CA CYS A 432 17.83 21.84 25.10
C CYS A 432 18.11 20.36 25.41
N TYR A 433 17.91 19.42 24.48
CA TYR A 433 18.25 18.00 24.72
C TYR A 433 19.74 17.81 25.04
N ALA A 434 20.64 18.55 24.38
CA ALA A 434 22.08 18.48 24.64
C ALA A 434 22.45 19.10 26.00
N PHE A 435 21.70 20.10 26.45
CA PHE A 435 21.84 20.66 27.80
C PHE A 435 21.34 19.67 28.86
N MET A 436 20.12 19.16 28.72
CA MET A 436 19.50 18.24 29.68
C MET A 436 20.31 16.94 29.83
N LYS A 437 20.82 16.38 28.73
CA LYS A 437 21.66 15.16 28.77
C LYS A 437 22.96 15.36 29.55
N ARG A 438 23.52 16.58 29.57
CA ARG A 438 24.70 16.93 30.37
C ARG A 438 24.35 17.21 31.82
N ALA A 439 23.24 17.92 32.07
CA ALA A 439 22.82 18.33 33.40
C ALA A 439 22.26 17.17 34.25
N ALA A 440 21.61 16.19 33.63
CA ALA A 440 21.00 15.05 34.30
C ALA A 440 21.40 13.75 33.59
N GLN A 441 22.60 13.25 33.88
CA GLN A 441 23.08 11.98 33.33
C GLN A 441 22.15 10.83 33.77
N GLY A 442 21.64 10.06 32.79
CA GLY A 442 20.70 8.98 33.05
C GLY A 442 19.24 9.40 33.24
N GLY A 443 18.95 10.71 33.22
CA GLY A 443 17.58 11.23 33.24
C GLY A 443 16.76 10.85 32.01
N ALA A 444 15.44 10.83 32.16
CA ALA A 444 14.49 10.66 31.05
C ALA A 444 13.88 12.01 30.67
N PHE A 445 13.51 12.16 29.40
CA PHE A 445 12.82 13.34 28.88
C PHE A 445 11.31 13.15 28.98
N VAL A 446 10.63 14.21 29.41
CA VAL A 446 9.18 14.27 29.48
C VAL A 446 8.72 15.40 28.58
N GLU A 447 8.19 15.06 27.41
CA GLU A 447 7.53 16.02 26.53
C GLU A 447 6.15 16.33 27.08
N ILE A 448 5.82 17.63 27.09
CA ILE A 448 4.53 18.18 27.49
C ILE A 448 4.01 19.14 26.41
N PRO A 449 2.70 19.30 26.24
CA PRO A 449 1.61 18.58 26.95
C PRO A 449 1.53 17.09 26.59
N GLN A 450 1.11 16.28 27.56
CA GLN A 450 0.86 14.86 27.33
C GLN A 450 -0.52 14.64 26.71
N PHE A 451 -0.54 13.92 25.60
CA PHE A 451 -1.76 13.44 24.95
C PHE A 451 -1.65 11.92 24.73
N SER A 452 -2.70 11.28 24.22
CA SER A 452 -2.54 9.93 23.71
C SER A 452 -1.46 9.94 22.60
N SER A 453 -0.68 8.86 22.53
CA SER A 453 0.43 8.68 21.57
C SER A 453 -0.02 8.62 20.09
N GLY A 454 -1.33 8.65 19.82
CA GLY A 454 -1.90 8.55 18.48
C GLY A 454 -2.18 9.93 17.88
N GLY A 455 -1.74 10.15 16.63
CA GLY A 455 -2.14 11.31 15.82
C GLY A 455 -1.50 12.65 16.19
N SER A 456 -0.64 12.73 17.21
CA SER A 456 0.02 13.98 17.60
C SER A 456 1.36 14.17 16.88
N LEU A 457 1.50 15.32 16.21
CA LEU A 457 2.75 15.73 15.55
C LEU A 457 3.92 15.79 16.53
N LEU A 458 3.69 16.24 17.77
CA LEU A 458 4.72 16.30 18.82
C LEU A 458 5.31 14.92 19.11
N TYR A 459 4.46 13.88 19.17
CA TYR A 459 4.89 12.51 19.46
C TYR A 459 5.64 11.89 18.27
N ALA A 460 5.22 12.18 17.04
CA ALA A 460 5.93 11.73 15.84
C ALA A 460 7.33 12.38 15.73
N VAL A 461 7.40 13.69 15.94
CA VAL A 461 8.65 14.47 15.91
C VAL A 461 9.58 14.08 17.06
N GLY A 462 9.08 14.06 18.29
CA GLY A 462 9.86 13.67 19.46
C GLY A 462 10.31 12.21 19.40
N GLY A 463 9.48 11.31 18.87
CA GLY A 463 9.86 9.93 18.56
C GLY A 463 11.03 9.88 17.58
N TYR A 464 10.98 10.65 16.48
CA TYR A 464 12.11 10.72 15.56
C TYR A 464 13.37 11.30 16.22
N TRP A 465 13.26 12.39 16.97
CA TRP A 465 14.40 12.98 17.71
C TRP A 465 15.01 12.01 18.74
N GLN A 466 14.22 11.11 19.31
CA GLN A 466 14.73 10.04 20.17
C GLN A 466 15.82 9.21 19.49
N SER A 467 15.65 8.90 18.21
CA SER A 467 16.65 8.16 17.43
C SER A 467 17.94 8.95 17.15
N ILE A 468 17.96 10.26 17.45
CA ILE A 468 19.11 11.16 17.33
C ILE A 468 19.77 11.33 18.69
N HIS A 469 19.04 11.79 19.72
CA HIS A 469 19.64 12.07 21.04
C HIS A 469 19.88 10.79 21.88
N ARG A 470 19.28 9.65 21.50
CA ARG A 470 19.43 8.32 22.14
C ARG A 470 19.13 8.32 23.64
N GLY A 471 18.23 9.20 24.07
CA GLY A 471 17.78 9.34 25.45
C GLY A 471 16.47 8.61 25.65
N ARG A 472 16.12 8.30 26.90
CA ARG A 472 14.80 7.76 27.25
C ARG A 472 13.78 8.89 27.21
N THR A 473 12.61 8.66 26.62
CA THR A 473 11.55 9.66 26.54
C THR A 473 10.16 9.04 26.67
N ASN A 474 9.22 9.81 27.20
CA ASN A 474 7.81 9.42 27.32
C ASN A 474 7.08 9.42 25.97
N VAL A 475 7.60 10.11 24.94
CA VAL A 475 6.98 10.12 23.60
C VAL A 475 7.27 8.86 22.81
N GLY A 476 6.37 8.58 21.87
CA GLY A 476 6.45 7.52 20.88
C GLY A 476 5.14 7.50 20.10
N TYR A 477 5.21 7.43 18.78
CA TYR A 477 4.02 7.40 17.93
C TYR A 477 3.71 5.94 17.57
N SER A 478 3.23 5.17 18.55
CA SER A 478 2.84 3.75 18.36
C SER A 478 1.35 3.59 18.10
N GLY A 479 0.56 4.67 18.15
CA GLY A 479 -0.89 4.63 18.05
C GLY A 479 -1.59 3.97 19.25
N GLN A 480 -0.85 3.65 20.32
CA GLN A 480 -1.32 2.96 21.51
C GLN A 480 -1.00 3.76 22.77
N GLY A 481 -2.01 3.98 23.63
CA GLY A 481 -1.77 4.55 24.96
C GLY A 481 -0.70 3.74 25.70
N ASN A 482 0.12 4.42 26.51
CA ASN A 482 1.02 3.72 27.41
C ASN A 482 0.18 2.78 28.27
N ALA A 483 0.61 1.53 28.43
CA ALA A 483 -0.05 0.63 29.36
C ALA A 483 -0.10 1.29 30.75
N ILE A 484 -1.19 1.10 31.48
CA ILE A 484 -1.30 1.59 32.86
C ILE A 484 -0.14 0.96 33.63
N PHE A 485 0.73 1.82 34.17
CA PHE A 485 1.78 1.40 35.08
C PHE A 485 1.12 1.29 36.46
N ASP A 486 0.88 0.06 36.93
CA ASP A 486 0.48 -0.20 38.32
C ASP A 486 1.70 -0.09 39.25
#